data_AF-K2RUC2-F1
#
_entry.id   AF-K2RUC2-F1
#
_cell.length_a   1.000
_cell.length_b   1.000
_cell.length_c   1.000
_cell.angle_alpha   90.00
_cell.angle_beta   90.00
_cell.angle_gamma   90.00
#
_symmetry.space_group_name_H-M   'P 1'
#
loop_
_entity.id
_entity.type
_entity.pdbx_description
1 polymer ?
#
loop_
_entity_poly.entity_id
_entity_poly.type
_entity_poly.pdbx_seq_one_letter_code
_entity_poly.pdbx_strand_id
1 'polypeptide(L)'
;MLSFKKTHLVERMGLLTLIVIGEGAIGVTKTVSKMMGKYGLDVEGTLLVVCIVLVLVFLFLTYFDNTPHGHYGTIRQQIWALLHFPFQLAVVGVVEGSQQIALARYLMNSMKKFEGKIVEYCVNEGLEGEKLVEKLTSAVKYFQLDTKPECYRELLQIKDALKNLTTETGICETAYTAQFPTDSWDYPYPKDFSGLVNEVWSGVTMSI
;
A
#
# COMPACT_ATOMS: atom_id res chain seq x y z
N MET A 1 -8.66 -14.48 -46.28
CA MET A 1 -8.74 -15.45 -45.17
C MET A 1 -7.35 -15.61 -44.57
N LEU A 2 -7.09 -15.03 -43.39
CA LEU A 2 -5.83 -15.21 -42.68
C LEU A 2 -5.81 -16.63 -42.08
N SER A 3 -5.15 -17.56 -42.79
CA SER A 3 -4.94 -18.93 -42.32
C SER A 3 -3.71 -18.95 -41.42
N PHE A 4 -3.90 -19.03 -40.11
CA PHE A 4 -2.84 -19.18 -39.12
C PHE A 4 -2.34 -20.64 -38.99
N LYS A 5 -2.46 -21.44 -40.06
CA LYS A 5 -1.99 -22.81 -40.12
C LYS A 5 -0.45 -22.78 -40.21
N LYS A 6 0.26 -23.25 -39.18
CA LYS A 6 1.75 -23.25 -38.98
C LYS A 6 2.39 -22.01 -38.34
N THR A 7 1.65 -21.11 -37.71
CA THR A 7 2.30 -20.04 -36.92
C THR A 7 2.54 -20.49 -35.48
N HIS A 8 3.77 -20.30 -34.98
CA HIS A 8 4.22 -20.42 -33.58
C HIS A 8 3.54 -19.40 -32.63
N LEU A 9 2.34 -18.94 -33.01
CA LEU A 9 1.62 -17.83 -32.39
C LEU A 9 1.19 -18.19 -30.96
N VAL A 10 0.74 -19.43 -30.74
CA VAL A 10 0.39 -19.90 -29.40
C VAL A 10 1.62 -19.86 -28.48
N GLU A 11 2.76 -20.32 -28.96
CA GLU A 11 4.00 -20.39 -28.18
C GLU A 11 4.63 -19.00 -27.93
N ARG A 12 4.57 -18.09 -28.91
CA ARG A 12 5.02 -16.69 -28.72
C ARG A 12 4.11 -15.91 -27.77
N MET A 13 2.81 -16.16 -27.78
CA MET A 13 1.86 -15.51 -26.86
C MET A 13 1.95 -16.10 -25.44
N GLY A 14 2.27 -17.39 -25.32
CA GLY A 14 2.70 -18.03 -24.07
C GLY A 14 3.93 -17.36 -23.45
N LEU A 15 4.91 -16.99 -24.29
CA LEU A 15 6.09 -16.26 -23.84
C LEU A 15 5.73 -14.86 -23.35
N LEU A 16 4.83 -14.14 -24.04
CA LEU A 16 4.37 -12.82 -23.61
C LEU A 16 3.71 -12.86 -22.22
N THR A 17 2.85 -13.85 -21.96
CA THR A 17 2.24 -14.03 -20.63
C THR A 17 3.25 -14.33 -19.52
N LEU A 18 4.33 -15.06 -19.81
CA LEU A 18 5.41 -15.27 -18.84
C LEU A 18 6.11 -13.97 -18.49
N ILE A 19 6.35 -13.10 -19.48
CA ILE A 19 6.95 -11.78 -19.25
C ILE A 19 6.03 -10.95 -18.35
N VAL A 20 4.73 -10.89 -18.65
CA VAL A 20 3.75 -10.15 -17.85
C VAL A 20 3.70 -10.64 -16.39
N ILE A 21 3.62 -11.96 -16.19
CA ILE A 21 3.60 -12.55 -14.84
C ILE A 21 4.95 -12.30 -14.14
N GLY A 22 6.07 -12.35 -14.88
CA GLY A 22 7.40 -12.06 -14.38
C GLY A 22 7.56 -10.62 -13.90
N GLU A 23 7.11 -9.64 -14.67
CA GLU A 23 7.07 -8.24 -14.24
C GLU A 23 6.19 -8.07 -13.01
N GLY A 24 5.04 -8.76 -12.97
CA GLY A 24 4.18 -8.80 -11.80
C GLY A 24 4.86 -9.30 -10.54
N ALA A 25 5.59 -10.40 -10.64
CA ALA A 25 6.36 -10.96 -9.53
C ALA A 25 7.47 -10.01 -9.05
N ILE A 26 8.13 -9.31 -9.97
CA ILE A 26 9.15 -8.29 -9.66
C ILE A 26 8.52 -7.09 -8.92
N GLY A 27 7.36 -6.61 -9.38
CA GLY A 27 6.68 -5.50 -8.71
C GLY A 27 6.17 -5.90 -7.32
N VAL A 28 5.66 -7.13 -7.16
CA VAL A 28 5.26 -7.66 -5.84
C VAL A 28 6.46 -7.78 -4.91
N THR A 29 7.61 -8.29 -5.37
CA THR A 29 8.81 -8.36 -4.52
C THR A 29 9.31 -6.97 -4.10
N LYS A 30 9.23 -5.95 -4.96
CA LYS A 30 9.52 -4.56 -4.55
C LYS A 30 8.56 -4.06 -3.47
N THR A 31 7.26 -4.32 -3.63
CA THR A 31 6.25 -4.00 -2.61
C THR A 31 6.55 -4.70 -1.28
N VAL A 32 6.91 -5.99 -1.32
CA VAL A 32 7.34 -6.76 -0.15
C VAL A 32 8.55 -6.12 0.52
N SER A 33 9.60 -5.79 -0.23
CA SER A 33 10.80 -5.14 0.31
C SER A 33 10.48 -3.80 0.97
N LYS A 34 9.56 -3.01 0.39
CA LYS A 34 9.11 -1.73 0.97
C LYS A 34 8.30 -1.92 2.27
N MET A 35 7.50 -2.97 2.36
CA MET A 35 6.73 -3.28 3.58
C MET A 35 7.60 -3.89 4.68
N MET A 36 8.49 -4.83 4.33
CA MET A 36 9.35 -5.55 5.29
C MET A 36 10.56 -4.72 5.76
N GLY A 37 11.05 -3.77 4.96
CA GLY A 37 12.17 -2.92 5.33
C GLY A 37 11.87 -1.94 6.47
N LYS A 38 10.59 -1.68 6.76
CA LYS A 38 10.10 -0.63 7.66
C LYS A 38 9.81 -1.12 9.10
N TYR A 39 10.56 -2.08 9.63
CA TYR A 39 10.43 -2.73 10.96
C TYR A 39 9.51 -3.97 11.04
N GLY A 40 10.13 -5.14 10.88
CA GLY A 40 9.62 -6.44 11.36
C GLY A 40 8.51 -7.08 10.52
N LEU A 41 8.33 -8.39 10.71
CA LEU A 41 7.23 -9.14 10.08
C LEU A 41 5.90 -8.73 10.71
N ASP A 42 5.19 -7.80 10.07
CA ASP A 42 3.77 -7.58 10.34
C ASP A 42 2.98 -8.78 9.79
N VAL A 43 2.20 -9.45 10.64
CA VAL A 43 1.47 -10.67 10.28
C VAL A 43 0.46 -10.37 9.17
N GLU A 44 -0.20 -9.22 9.26
CA GLU A 44 -1.18 -8.76 8.26
C GLU A 44 -0.51 -8.50 6.90
N GLY A 45 0.63 -7.80 6.90
CA GLY A 45 1.42 -7.56 5.68
C GLY A 45 1.96 -8.85 5.06
N THR A 46 2.41 -9.80 5.88
CA THR A 46 2.93 -11.09 5.42
C THR A 46 1.82 -11.94 4.78
N LEU A 47 0.65 -12.00 5.40
CA LEU A 47 -0.50 -12.73 4.86
C LEU A 47 -0.95 -12.14 3.52
N LEU A 48 -0.99 -10.81 3.41
CA LEU A 48 -1.33 -10.13 2.17
C LEU A 48 -0.36 -10.50 1.03
N VAL A 49 0.94 -10.53 1.31
CA VAL A 49 1.97 -10.95 0.34
C VAL A 49 1.76 -12.39 -0.10
N VAL A 50 1.52 -13.30 0.85
CA VAL A 50 1.25 -14.71 0.55
C VAL A 50 0.01 -14.84 -0.34
N CYS A 51 -1.07 -14.09 -0.06
CA CYS A 51 -2.24 -14.06 -0.92
C CYS A 51 -1.92 -13.61 -2.35
N ILE A 52 -1.12 -12.55 -2.52
CA ILE A 52 -0.73 -12.06 -3.86
C ILE A 52 0.11 -13.10 -4.60
N VAL A 53 1.07 -13.74 -3.93
CA VAL A 53 1.89 -14.82 -4.52
C VAL A 53 1.01 -16.00 -4.93
N LEU A 54 0.05 -16.40 -4.11
CA LEU A 54 -0.89 -17.47 -4.45
C LEU A 54 -1.74 -17.12 -5.68
N VAL A 55 -2.21 -15.87 -5.79
CA VAL A 55 -2.94 -15.40 -6.99
C VAL A 55 -2.06 -15.50 -8.23
N LEU A 56 -0.80 -15.06 -8.17
CA LEU A 56 0.16 -15.18 -9.29
C LEU A 56 0.37 -16.64 -9.70
N VAL A 57 0.53 -17.54 -8.73
CA VAL A 57 0.69 -18.98 -8.98
C VAL A 57 -0.58 -19.58 -9.58
N PHE A 58 -1.77 -19.25 -9.06
CA PHE A 58 -3.02 -19.74 -9.63
C PHE A 58 -3.28 -19.22 -11.04
N LEU A 59 -2.91 -17.97 -11.35
CA LEU A 59 -2.97 -17.44 -12.71
C LEU A 59 -2.02 -18.19 -13.65
N PHE A 60 -0.80 -18.46 -13.18
CA PHE A 60 0.18 -19.27 -13.92
C PHE A 60 -0.36 -20.68 -14.21
N LEU A 61 -0.84 -21.38 -13.17
CA LEU A 61 -1.39 -22.73 -13.31
C LEU A 61 -2.61 -22.75 -14.23
N THR A 62 -3.58 -21.86 -14.03
CA THR A 62 -4.80 -21.80 -14.87
C THR A 62 -4.47 -21.58 -16.35
N TYR A 63 -3.45 -20.77 -16.62
CA TYR A 63 -3.05 -20.45 -17.99
C TYR A 63 -2.28 -21.59 -18.66
N PHE A 64 -1.28 -22.17 -17.99
CA PHE A 64 -0.43 -23.22 -18.58
C PHE A 64 -1.08 -24.60 -18.55
N ASP A 65 -1.81 -24.94 -17.49
CA ASP A 65 -2.40 -26.27 -17.30
C ASP A 65 -3.59 -26.51 -18.25
N ASN A 66 -4.31 -25.45 -18.63
CA ASN A 66 -5.45 -25.55 -19.54
C ASN A 66 -5.05 -25.45 -21.03
N THR A 67 -3.76 -25.64 -21.39
CA THR A 67 -3.35 -25.63 -22.81
C THR A 67 -3.61 -26.99 -23.49
N PRO A 68 -4.52 -27.09 -24.47
CA PRO A 68 -4.78 -28.31 -25.21
C PRO A 68 -3.57 -28.68 -26.08
N HIS A 69 -3.05 -29.90 -25.88
CA HIS A 69 -1.90 -30.44 -26.61
C HIS A 69 -2.27 -30.95 -28.03
N GLY A 70 -3.34 -30.43 -28.64
CA GLY A 70 -3.94 -30.95 -29.87
C GLY A 70 -3.94 -29.97 -31.05
N HIS A 71 -4.11 -30.50 -32.26
CA HIS A 71 -4.15 -29.71 -33.50
C HIS A 71 -5.35 -28.75 -33.50
N TYR A 72 -5.09 -27.45 -33.37
CA TYR A 72 -6.12 -26.42 -33.42
C TYR A 72 -6.62 -26.20 -34.86
N GLY A 73 -7.94 -26.23 -35.04
CA GLY A 73 -8.59 -25.78 -36.27
C GLY A 73 -8.51 -24.25 -36.42
N THR A 74 -8.50 -23.75 -37.65
CA THR A 74 -8.32 -22.31 -37.99
C THR A 74 -9.34 -21.38 -37.32
N ILE A 75 -10.60 -21.81 -37.16
CA ILE A 75 -11.65 -21.01 -36.50
C ILE A 75 -11.46 -20.96 -34.98
N ARG A 76 -11.14 -22.10 -34.35
CA ARG A 76 -10.86 -22.16 -32.90
C ARG A 76 -9.62 -21.35 -32.54
N GLN A 77 -8.65 -21.28 -33.45
CA GLN A 77 -7.43 -20.48 -33.28
C GLN A 77 -7.70 -18.97 -33.34
N GLN A 78 -8.64 -18.52 -34.19
CA GLN A 78 -9.03 -17.10 -34.25
C GLN A 78 -9.82 -16.67 -33.01
N ILE A 79 -10.76 -17.50 -32.55
CA ILE A 79 -11.50 -17.23 -31.30
C ILE A 79 -10.54 -17.23 -30.11
N TRP A 80 -9.61 -18.18 -30.06
CA TRP A 80 -8.59 -18.23 -29.02
C TRP A 80 -7.76 -16.95 -29.00
N ALA A 81 -7.26 -16.48 -30.15
CA ALA A 81 -6.49 -15.24 -30.23
C ALA A 81 -7.29 -13.99 -29.80
N LEU A 82 -8.58 -13.91 -30.17
CA LEU A 82 -9.45 -12.80 -29.78
C LEU A 82 -9.70 -12.76 -28.26
N LEU A 83 -9.91 -13.93 -27.64
CA LEU A 83 -10.22 -14.06 -26.21
C LEU A 83 -8.96 -13.98 -25.33
N HIS A 84 -7.79 -14.27 -25.92
CA HIS A 84 -6.51 -14.18 -25.25
C HIS A 84 -6.11 -12.76 -24.87
N PHE A 85 -6.35 -11.80 -25.77
CA PHE A 85 -5.99 -10.41 -25.54
C PHE A 85 -6.69 -9.78 -24.31
N PRO A 86 -8.02 -9.88 -24.14
CA PRO A 86 -8.69 -9.38 -22.94
C PRO A 86 -8.28 -10.17 -21.69
N PHE A 87 -7.96 -11.47 -21.82
CA PHE A 87 -7.42 -12.25 -20.71
C PHE A 87 -6.05 -11.71 -20.26
N GLN A 88 -5.13 -11.44 -21.18
CA GLN A 88 -3.83 -10.83 -20.87
C GLN A 88 -4.01 -9.47 -20.18
N LEU A 89 -4.92 -8.64 -20.68
CA LEU A 89 -5.23 -7.34 -20.06
C LEU A 89 -5.78 -7.51 -18.64
N ALA A 90 -6.65 -8.50 -18.41
CA ALA A 90 -7.16 -8.81 -17.08
C ALA A 90 -6.05 -9.27 -16.13
N VAL A 91 -5.11 -10.10 -16.60
CA VAL A 91 -3.95 -10.53 -15.81
C VAL A 91 -3.09 -9.33 -15.43
N VAL A 92 -2.74 -8.46 -16.38
CA VAL A 92 -2.00 -7.20 -16.09
C VAL A 92 -2.75 -6.37 -15.04
N GLY A 93 -4.06 -6.19 -15.22
CA GLY A 93 -4.88 -5.41 -14.29
C GLY A 93 -4.94 -5.99 -12.88
N VAL A 94 -5.02 -7.32 -12.74
CA VAL A 94 -4.98 -8.00 -11.44
C VAL A 94 -3.62 -7.82 -10.78
N VAL A 95 -2.54 -8.01 -11.54
CA VAL A 95 -1.16 -7.89 -11.05
C VAL A 95 -0.88 -6.47 -10.57
N GLU A 96 -1.06 -5.47 -11.43
CA GLU A 96 -0.82 -4.05 -11.11
C GLU A 96 -1.79 -3.56 -10.02
N GLY A 97 -3.07 -3.92 -10.12
CA GLY A 97 -4.09 -3.55 -9.14
C GLY A 97 -3.79 -4.13 -7.76
N SER A 98 -3.34 -5.38 -7.67
CA SER A 98 -2.99 -6.01 -6.39
C SER A 98 -1.83 -5.31 -5.68
N GLN A 99 -0.84 -4.83 -6.45
CA GLN A 99 0.29 -4.06 -5.90
C GLN A 99 -0.19 -2.72 -5.33
N GLN A 100 -1.04 -1.99 -6.06
CA GLN A 100 -1.56 -0.70 -5.59
C GLN A 100 -2.45 -0.86 -4.34
N ILE A 101 -3.34 -1.85 -4.33
CA ILE A 101 -4.19 -2.15 -3.18
C ILE A 101 -3.35 -2.51 -1.96
N ALA A 102 -2.27 -3.27 -2.15
CA ALA A 102 -1.39 -3.65 -1.05
C ALA A 102 -0.68 -2.46 -0.42
N LEU A 103 -0.15 -1.56 -1.25
CA LEU A 103 0.46 -0.31 -0.79
C LEU A 103 -0.55 0.59 -0.08
N ALA A 104 -1.76 0.73 -0.63
CA ALA A 104 -2.82 1.51 -0.01
C ALA A 104 -3.21 0.95 1.37
N ARG A 105 -3.37 -0.37 1.49
CA ARG A 105 -3.66 -1.04 2.77
C ARG A 105 -2.54 -0.81 3.79
N TYR A 106 -1.29 -0.94 3.36
CA TYR A 106 -0.14 -0.66 4.20
C TYR A 106 -0.16 0.78 4.72
N LEU A 107 -0.36 1.77 3.85
CA LEU A 107 -0.47 3.18 4.21
C LEU A 107 -1.60 3.43 5.22
N MET A 108 -2.79 2.90 4.95
CA MET A 108 -3.93 3.07 5.86
C MET A 108 -3.66 2.46 7.24
N ASN A 109 -3.00 1.30 7.31
CA ASN A 109 -2.68 0.67 8.59
C ASN A 109 -1.62 1.48 9.36
N SER A 110 -0.58 1.96 8.67
CA SER A 110 0.43 2.86 9.24
C SER A 110 -0.19 4.12 9.84
N MET A 111 -1.17 4.70 9.15
CA MET A 111 -1.80 5.95 9.57
C MET A 111 -2.79 5.74 10.71
N LYS A 112 -3.56 4.64 10.69
CA LYS A 112 -4.37 4.23 11.85
C LYS A 112 -3.52 4.00 13.10
N LYS A 113 -2.33 3.38 12.95
CA LYS A 113 -1.39 3.21 14.06
C LYS A 113 -0.89 4.56 14.57
N PHE A 114 -0.59 5.51 13.70
CA PHE A 114 -0.16 6.86 14.09
C PHE A 114 -1.27 7.66 14.80
N GLU A 115 -2.47 7.70 14.24
CA GLU A 115 -3.64 8.33 14.86
C GLU A 115 -3.95 7.69 16.22
N GLY A 116 -3.87 6.36 16.32
CA GLY A 116 -4.01 5.65 17.59
C GLY A 116 -2.98 6.07 18.63
N LYS A 117 -1.72 6.36 18.22
CA LYS A 117 -0.69 6.91 19.12
C LYS A 117 -0.99 8.33 19.56
N ILE A 118 -1.56 9.18 18.68
CA ILE A 118 -2.02 10.52 19.08
C ILE A 118 -3.10 10.41 20.16
N VAL A 119 -4.08 9.53 19.96
CA VAL A 119 -5.14 9.26 20.95
C VAL A 119 -4.55 8.76 22.27
N GLU A 120 -3.62 7.80 22.22
CA GLU A 120 -2.99 7.23 23.41
C GLU A 120 -2.24 8.30 24.22
N TYR A 121 -1.39 9.10 23.57
CA TYR A 121 -0.57 10.10 24.25
C TYR A 121 -1.39 11.30 24.76
N CYS A 122 -2.41 11.71 24.00
CA CYS A 122 -3.23 12.87 24.33
C CYS A 122 -4.37 12.52 25.30
N VAL A 123 -5.11 11.44 25.06
CA VAL A 123 -6.34 11.13 25.81
C VAL A 123 -6.07 10.21 27.00
N ASN A 124 -5.28 9.16 26.82
CA ASN A 124 -5.03 8.21 27.90
C ASN A 124 -3.95 8.71 28.87
N GLU A 125 -2.86 9.28 28.33
CA GLU A 125 -1.73 9.77 29.13
C GLU A 125 -1.85 11.26 29.51
N GLY A 126 -2.73 12.04 28.86
CA GLY A 126 -2.92 13.46 29.16
C GLY A 126 -1.65 14.30 28.95
N LEU A 127 -0.78 13.91 28.02
CA LEU A 127 0.49 14.59 27.79
C LEU A 127 0.31 15.90 27.04
N GLU A 128 1.01 16.94 27.48
CA GLU A 128 1.02 18.26 26.83
C GLU A 128 2.44 18.82 26.68
N GLY A 129 2.57 19.82 25.81
CA GLY A 129 3.80 20.56 25.57
C GLY A 129 4.96 19.66 25.09
N GLU A 130 6.14 19.84 25.68
CA GLU A 130 7.36 19.10 25.29
C GLU A 130 7.23 17.58 25.38
N LYS A 131 6.52 17.05 26.39
CA LYS A 131 6.39 15.61 26.60
C LYS A 131 5.60 14.93 25.49
N LEU A 132 4.52 15.59 25.04
CA LEU A 132 3.72 15.13 23.92
C LEU A 132 4.54 15.14 22.62
N VAL A 133 5.24 16.25 22.37
CA VAL A 133 6.04 16.43 21.16
C VAL A 133 7.21 15.46 21.10
N GLU A 134 7.85 15.12 22.22
CA GLU A 134 8.92 14.12 22.26
C GLU A 134 8.41 12.72 21.88
N LYS A 135 7.24 12.33 22.41
CA LYS A 135 6.59 11.05 22.08
C LYS A 135 6.10 11.00 20.64
N LEU A 136 5.50 12.08 20.14
CA LEU A 136 5.08 12.18 18.74
C LEU A 136 6.27 12.21 17.79
N THR A 137 7.35 12.90 18.13
CA THR A 137 8.60 12.88 17.36
C THR A 137 9.14 11.45 17.28
N SER A 138 9.08 10.70 18.37
CA SER A 138 9.47 9.28 18.40
C SER A 138 8.56 8.42 17.54
N ALA A 139 7.24 8.68 17.53
CA ALA A 139 6.28 8.02 16.65
C ALA A 139 6.48 8.39 15.17
N VAL A 140 6.90 9.62 14.84
CA VAL A 140 7.26 10.02 13.48
C VAL A 140 8.56 9.36 13.02
N LYS A 141 9.56 9.26 13.91
CA LYS A 141 10.82 8.56 13.63
C LYS A 141 10.63 7.09 13.25
N TYR A 142 9.56 6.46 13.71
CA TYR A 142 9.18 5.11 13.28
C TYR A 142 9.06 4.99 11.75
N PHE A 143 8.65 6.06 11.06
CA PHE A 143 8.50 6.07 9.61
C PHE A 143 9.81 6.30 8.84
N GLN A 144 10.92 6.60 9.53
CA GLN A 144 12.25 6.83 8.94
C GLN A 144 12.27 7.81 7.77
N LEU A 145 11.43 8.85 7.82
CA LEU A 145 11.31 9.85 6.75
C LEU A 145 12.62 10.64 6.53
N ASP A 146 13.51 10.66 7.52
CA ASP A 146 14.83 11.28 7.46
C ASP A 146 15.84 10.51 6.60
N THR A 147 15.61 9.22 6.37
CA THR A 147 16.50 8.38 5.55
C THR A 147 16.31 8.59 4.06
N LYS A 148 15.23 9.24 3.65
CA LYS A 148 14.82 9.39 2.26
C LYS A 148 14.91 10.84 1.81
N PRO A 149 15.73 11.17 0.80
CA PRO A 149 15.90 12.55 0.36
C PRO A 149 14.59 13.14 -0.19
N GLU A 150 13.70 12.31 -0.74
CA GLU A 150 12.42 12.77 -1.28
C GLU A 150 11.49 13.32 -0.18
N CYS A 151 11.67 12.87 1.06
CA CYS A 151 10.82 13.22 2.20
C CYS A 151 11.32 14.46 2.97
N TYR A 152 12.43 15.08 2.56
CA TYR A 152 13.06 16.19 3.31
C TYR A 152 12.11 17.37 3.55
N ARG A 153 11.30 17.73 2.54
CA ARG A 153 10.35 18.85 2.63
C ARG A 153 9.25 18.58 3.66
N GLU A 154 8.61 17.41 3.60
CA GLU A 154 7.57 17.02 4.55
C GLU A 154 8.14 16.91 5.95
N LEU A 155 9.38 16.43 6.09
CA LEU A 155 10.04 16.34 7.39
C LEU A 155 10.23 17.71 8.05
N LEU A 156 10.47 18.77 7.27
CA LEU A 156 10.48 20.15 7.77
C LEU A 156 9.09 20.58 8.22
N GLN A 157 8.06 20.33 7.41
CA GLN A 157 6.67 20.68 7.75
C GLN A 157 6.17 19.93 8.99
N ILE A 158 6.54 18.65 9.15
CA ILE A 158 6.25 17.84 10.34
C ILE A 158 6.94 18.43 11.57
N LYS A 159 8.21 18.85 11.47
CA LYS A 159 8.93 19.51 12.57
C LYS A 159 8.29 20.84 12.97
N ASP A 160 7.85 21.63 12.00
CA ASP A 160 7.17 22.90 12.27
C ASP A 160 5.80 22.68 12.92
N ALA A 161 5.02 21.70 12.43
CA ALA A 161 3.75 21.31 13.04
C ALA A 161 3.93 20.82 14.48
N LEU A 162 4.95 19.99 14.74
CA LEU A 162 5.31 19.53 16.08
C LEU A 162 5.70 20.68 17.01
N LYS A 163 6.41 21.69 16.50
CA LYS A 163 6.81 22.87 17.28
C LYS A 163 5.60 23.74 17.68
N ASN A 164 4.61 23.87 16.80
CA ASN A 164 3.39 24.60 17.10
C ASN A 164 2.60 23.92 18.24
N LEU A 165 2.55 22.58 18.23
CA LEU A 165 1.93 21.78 19.31
C LEU A 165 2.60 21.98 20.68
N THR A 166 3.86 22.41 20.75
CA THR A 166 4.53 22.71 22.03
C THR A 166 3.95 23.97 22.70
N THR A 167 3.42 24.91 21.93
CA THR A 167 2.99 26.24 22.42
C THR A 167 1.53 26.24 22.84
N GLU A 168 0.74 25.33 22.29
CA GLU A 168 -0.65 25.14 22.65
C GLU A 168 -0.79 24.39 23.98
N THR A 169 -1.70 24.85 24.85
CA THR A 169 -1.95 24.26 26.17
C THR A 169 -3.45 23.98 26.32
N GLY A 170 -3.83 22.91 27.02
CA GLY A 170 -5.24 22.51 27.19
C GLY A 170 -5.84 21.68 26.05
N ILE A 171 -5.04 21.25 25.06
CA ILE A 171 -5.53 20.41 23.95
C ILE A 171 -5.86 18.98 24.43
N CYS A 172 -5.11 18.47 25.40
CA CYS A 172 -5.21 17.08 25.87
C CYS A 172 -5.86 16.97 27.26
N GLU A 173 -6.42 18.07 27.78
CA GLU A 173 -7.17 18.08 29.02
C GLU A 173 -8.36 17.11 28.97
N THR A 174 -8.53 16.36 30.06
CA THR A 174 -9.58 15.34 30.23
C THR A 174 -11.00 15.90 30.07
N ALA A 175 -11.19 17.20 30.29
CA ALA A 175 -12.46 17.88 30.07
C ALA A 175 -12.90 17.87 28.58
N TYR A 176 -11.93 17.97 27.67
CA TYR A 176 -12.18 17.96 26.22
C TYR A 176 -12.00 16.56 25.62
N THR A 177 -11.24 15.68 26.28
CA THR A 177 -10.88 14.35 25.75
C THR A 177 -11.72 13.18 26.26
N ALA A 178 -12.60 13.38 27.24
CA ALA A 178 -13.40 12.31 27.87
C ALA A 178 -14.28 11.49 26.92
N GLN A 179 -14.64 12.02 25.75
CA GLN A 179 -15.48 11.33 24.76
C GLN A 179 -14.70 10.90 23.50
N PHE A 180 -13.36 11.00 23.48
CA PHE A 180 -12.58 10.68 22.27
C PHE A 180 -12.29 9.18 22.21
N PRO A 181 -12.26 8.57 21.02
CA PRO A 181 -12.93 8.96 19.78
C PRO A 181 -14.31 8.27 19.75
N THR A 182 -15.40 9.02 19.90
CA THR A 182 -16.78 8.51 19.71
C THR A 182 -17.47 9.27 18.59
N ASP A 183 -18.44 8.63 17.93
CA ASP A 183 -19.26 9.26 16.87
C ASP A 183 -20.02 10.51 17.37
N SER A 184 -20.13 10.67 18.69
CA SER A 184 -20.73 11.80 19.40
C SER A 184 -19.72 12.86 19.87
N TRP A 185 -18.51 12.87 19.33
CA TRP A 185 -17.49 13.86 19.69
C TRP A 185 -17.84 15.25 19.11
N ASP A 186 -18.30 16.16 19.97
CA ASP A 186 -18.79 17.49 19.60
C ASP A 186 -17.69 18.54 19.33
N TYR A 187 -16.42 18.22 19.58
CA TYR A 187 -15.30 19.17 19.42
C TYR A 187 -14.55 18.98 18.09
N PRO A 188 -14.13 20.03 17.38
CA PRO A 188 -13.30 19.85 16.19
C PRO A 188 -11.95 19.24 16.58
N TYR A 189 -11.51 18.18 15.89
CA TYR A 189 -10.15 17.65 16.04
C TYR A 189 -9.16 18.82 15.88
N PRO A 190 -8.21 19.03 16.81
CA PRO A 190 -7.34 20.20 16.79
C PRO A 190 -6.67 20.32 15.43
N LYS A 191 -6.76 21.51 14.83
CA LYS A 191 -6.29 21.74 13.45
C LYS A 191 -4.83 21.37 13.30
N ASP A 192 -4.02 21.57 14.35
CA ASP A 192 -2.60 21.24 14.36
C ASP A 192 -2.33 19.74 14.34
N PHE A 193 -3.17 18.92 15.00
CA PHE A 193 -3.09 17.47 14.84
C PHE A 193 -3.53 17.05 13.44
N SER A 194 -4.56 17.68 12.86
CA SER A 194 -4.98 17.38 11.48
C SER A 194 -3.87 17.71 10.48
N GLY A 195 -3.17 18.83 10.69
CA GLY A 195 -2.01 19.25 9.91
C GLY A 195 -0.88 18.24 10.05
N LEU A 196 -0.53 17.87 11.27
CA LEU A 196 0.50 16.86 11.53
C LEU A 196 0.17 15.52 10.86
N VAL A 197 -1.06 15.02 10.97
CA VAL A 197 -1.49 13.77 10.34
C VAL A 197 -1.41 13.86 8.82
N ASN A 198 -1.79 14.99 8.21
CA ASN A 198 -1.71 15.20 6.76
C ASN A 198 -0.26 15.25 6.25
N GLU A 199 0.63 15.95 6.96
CA GLU A 199 2.05 16.05 6.60
C GLU A 199 2.76 14.70 6.78
N VAL A 200 2.44 13.95 7.84
CA VAL A 200 2.92 12.57 8.03
C VAL A 200 2.36 11.64 6.95
N TRP A 201 1.07 11.74 6.62
CA TRP A 201 0.46 10.97 5.52
C TRP A 201 1.19 11.22 4.19
N SER A 202 1.42 12.50 3.87
CA SER A 202 2.13 12.93 2.67
C SER A 202 3.55 12.38 2.65
N GLY A 203 4.32 12.55 3.73
CA GLY A 203 5.67 12.01 3.86
C GLY A 203 5.73 10.49 3.73
N VAL A 204 4.83 9.76 4.39
CA VAL A 204 4.79 8.30 4.31
C VAL A 204 4.38 7.84 2.91
N THR A 205 3.45 8.54 2.24
CA THR A 205 3.06 8.25 0.86
C THR A 205 4.22 8.43 -0.11
N MET A 206 4.98 9.52 -0.01
CA MET A 206 6.17 9.75 -0.85
C MET A 206 7.31 8.78 -0.54
N SER A 207 7.36 8.27 0.69
CA SER A 207 8.37 7.29 1.09
C SER A 207 8.17 5.91 0.45
N ILE A 208 7.03 5.64 -0.21
CA ILE A 208 6.72 4.34 -0.80
C ILE A 208 6.97 4.38 -2.28
#